data_AF-A0A4U5QI74-F1
#
_entry.id   AF-A0A4U5QI74-F1
#
_cell.length_a   1.000
_cell.length_b   1.000
_cell.length_c   1.000
_cell.angle_alpha   90.00
_cell.angle_beta   90.00
_cell.angle_gamma   90.00
#
_symmetry.space_group_name_H-M   'P 1'
#
loop_
_entity.id
_entity.type
_entity.pdbx_description
1 polymer ?
#
loop_
_entity_poly.entity_id
_entity_poly.type
_entity_poly.pdbx_seq_one_letter_code
_entity_poly.pdbx_strand_id
1 'polypeptide(L)'
;MGNPHILVIPYPEQGHIIPLLELSHCLASYGFKITFVNTQHNEERIRNASGLKVKGDTEDLIHLVSFSDGLESGEDRFKPGKRSETFLRLMPGKIEEFIERINASDSDKISCILADQTIGWALELAEKKGIKRAAFCSAAAAMLVQGFSIPKLIEDGIIDKEGTPVKMQTIMLSPTMPAINTAQLLMNLSLEHSTCLHTSFQ
;
A
#
# COMPACT_ATOMS: atom_id res chain seq x y z
N MET A 1 -22.80 4.69 -20.20
CA MET A 1 -22.13 3.95 -19.11
C MET A 1 -21.01 4.86 -18.62
N GLY A 2 -20.96 5.18 -17.32
CA GLY A 2 -19.94 6.09 -16.79
C GLY A 2 -18.54 5.48 -16.86
N ASN A 3 -17.50 6.31 -16.90
CA ASN A 3 -16.11 5.86 -16.85
C ASN A 3 -15.86 5.16 -15.51
N PRO A 4 -15.29 3.94 -15.47
CA PRO A 4 -15.02 3.27 -14.20
C PRO A 4 -14.03 4.10 -13.38
N HIS A 5 -14.40 4.36 -12.13
CA HIS A 5 -13.63 5.15 -11.19
C HIS A 5 -12.89 4.23 -10.21
N ILE A 6 -11.57 4.38 -10.14
CA ILE A 6 -10.67 3.59 -9.30
C ILE A 6 -10.11 4.48 -8.19
N LEU A 7 -10.28 4.06 -6.95
CA LEU A 7 -9.57 4.64 -5.80
C LEU A 7 -8.26 3.89 -5.61
N VAL A 8 -7.14 4.60 -5.67
CA VAL A 8 -5.79 4.03 -5.54
C VAL A 8 -5.23 4.39 -4.17
N ILE A 9 -4.83 3.38 -3.38
CA ILE A 9 -4.37 3.54 -2.00
C ILE A 9 -2.94 2.99 -1.86
N PRO A 10 -1.90 3.84 -1.97
CA PRO A 10 -0.53 3.41 -1.79
C PRO A 10 -0.15 3.22 -0.32
N TYR A 11 0.89 2.43 -0.07
CA TYR A 11 1.63 2.50 1.19
C TYR A 11 2.39 3.84 1.26
N PRO A 12 2.48 4.52 2.41
CA PRO A 12 2.92 5.93 2.52
C PRO A 12 4.44 6.12 2.38
N GLU A 13 5.12 5.26 1.63
CA GLU A 13 6.57 5.30 1.37
C GLU A 13 6.86 5.44 -0.12
N GLN A 14 7.94 6.14 -0.47
CA GLN A 14 8.23 6.49 -1.87
C GLN A 14 8.43 5.26 -2.78
N GLY A 15 9.00 4.18 -2.24
CA GLY A 15 9.17 2.91 -2.98
C GLY A 15 7.85 2.26 -3.39
N HIS A 16 6.73 2.67 -2.81
CA HIS A 16 5.39 2.19 -3.13
C HIS A 16 4.58 3.22 -3.92
N ILE A 17 4.68 4.51 -3.56
CA ILE A 17 3.92 5.59 -4.18
C ILE A 17 4.24 5.72 -5.68
N ILE A 18 5.52 5.76 -6.06
CA ILE A 18 5.92 6.03 -7.45
C ILE A 18 5.43 4.91 -8.40
N PRO A 19 5.70 3.62 -8.14
CA PRO A 19 5.19 2.55 -9.02
C PRO A 19 3.67 2.54 -9.17
N LEU A 20 2.94 2.85 -8.08
CA LEU A 20 1.48 2.88 -8.10
C LEU A 20 0.94 4.08 -8.90
N LEU A 21 1.64 5.21 -8.85
CA LEU A 21 1.31 6.39 -9.65
C LEU A 21 1.57 6.14 -11.14
N GLU A 22 2.69 5.49 -11.50
CA GLU A 22 2.95 5.07 -12.89
C GLU A 22 1.86 4.11 -13.42
N LEU A 23 1.45 3.12 -12.61
CA LEU A 23 0.32 2.27 -12.95
C LEU A 23 -0.98 3.08 -13.11
N SER A 24 -1.19 4.11 -12.28
CA SER A 24 -2.35 5.00 -12.38
C SER A 24 -2.35 5.80 -13.67
N HIS A 25 -1.21 6.30 -14.14
CA HIS A 25 -1.07 6.94 -15.45
C HIS A 25 -1.40 5.97 -16.60
N CYS A 26 -0.90 4.74 -16.51
CA CYS A 26 -1.23 3.70 -17.47
C CYS A 26 -2.75 3.44 -17.51
N LEU A 27 -3.40 3.24 -16.37
CA LEU A 27 -4.85 3.06 -16.29
C LEU A 27 -5.62 4.27 -16.82
N ALA A 28 -5.21 5.50 -16.48
CA ALA A 28 -5.83 6.71 -17.00
C ALA A 28 -5.78 6.78 -18.54
N SER A 29 -4.68 6.32 -19.16
CA SER A 29 -4.57 6.26 -20.64
C SER A 29 -5.59 5.31 -21.29
N TYR A 30 -6.15 4.36 -20.54
CA TYR A 30 -7.25 3.48 -20.97
C TYR A 30 -8.65 4.05 -20.61
N GLY A 31 -8.74 5.29 -20.16
CA GLY A 31 -10.00 5.98 -19.86
C GLY A 31 -10.57 5.74 -18.47
N PHE A 32 -9.80 5.11 -17.57
CA PHE A 32 -10.19 4.99 -16.16
C PHE A 32 -10.05 6.32 -15.44
N LYS A 33 -11.08 6.71 -14.68
CA LYS A 33 -10.97 7.83 -13.75
C LYS A 33 -10.24 7.33 -12.50
N ILE A 34 -9.24 8.06 -12.04
CA ILE A 34 -8.41 7.70 -10.90
C ILE A 34 -8.56 8.75 -9.81
N THR A 35 -8.86 8.31 -8.59
CA THR A 35 -8.60 9.09 -7.38
C THR A 35 -7.42 8.45 -6.67
N PHE A 36 -6.30 9.16 -6.58
CA PHE A 36 -5.09 8.67 -5.94
C PHE A 36 -4.97 9.27 -4.53
N VAL A 37 -4.94 8.39 -3.53
CA VAL A 37 -4.79 8.79 -2.12
C VAL A 37 -3.35 9.22 -1.88
N ASN A 38 -3.21 10.42 -1.31
CA ASN A 38 -1.94 10.99 -0.89
C ASN A 38 -2.03 11.52 0.54
N THR A 39 -0.88 11.87 1.13
CA THR A 39 -0.84 12.65 2.37
C THR A 39 -0.64 14.13 2.06
N GLN A 40 -1.18 15.01 2.90
CA GLN A 40 -0.95 16.46 2.78
C GLN A 40 0.54 16.81 2.76
N HIS A 41 1.36 16.11 3.55
CA HIS A 41 2.80 16.29 3.55
C HIS A 41 3.45 15.98 2.20
N ASN A 42 3.05 14.88 1.55
CA ASN A 42 3.55 14.54 0.23
C ASN A 42 3.06 15.54 -0.82
N GLU A 43 1.82 16.01 -0.71
CA GLU A 43 1.30 17.08 -1.58
C GLU A 43 2.10 18.38 -1.44
N GLU A 44 2.43 18.81 -0.21
CA GLU A 44 3.29 19.96 0.05
C GLU A 44 4.68 19.77 -0.55
N ARG A 45 5.28 18.59 -0.39
CA ARG A 45 6.58 18.27 -1.00
C ARG A 45 6.53 18.32 -2.51
N ILE A 46 5.49 17.75 -3.11
CA ILE A 46 5.27 17.81 -4.55
C ILE A 46 5.13 19.28 -4.96
N ARG A 47 4.26 20.06 -4.32
CA ARG A 47 4.03 21.49 -4.60
C ARG A 47 5.29 22.33 -4.48
N ASN A 48 6.11 22.08 -3.46
CA ASN A 48 7.37 22.79 -3.22
C ASN A 48 8.47 22.39 -4.23
N ALA A 49 8.47 21.13 -4.69
CA ALA A 49 9.39 20.65 -5.72
C ALA A 49 8.91 21.00 -7.15
N SER A 50 7.61 21.16 -7.36
CA SER A 50 6.99 21.36 -8.67
C SER A 50 6.89 22.85 -9.04
N GLY A 51 8.05 23.41 -9.39
CA GLY A 51 8.15 24.22 -10.61
C GLY A 51 8.02 23.38 -11.90
N LEU A 52 8.00 22.05 -11.78
CA LEU A 52 7.80 21.05 -12.83
C LEU A 52 6.32 20.70 -12.99
N LYS A 53 5.62 21.41 -13.88
CA LYS A 53 4.38 20.93 -14.49
C LYS A 53 4.74 20.01 -15.65
N VAL A 54 4.44 18.71 -15.55
CA VAL A 54 4.38 17.84 -16.72
C VAL A 54 2.94 17.85 -17.21
N LYS A 55 2.63 18.80 -18.11
CA LYS A 55 1.33 18.86 -18.79
C LYS A 55 1.19 17.65 -19.72
N GLY A 56 0.16 16.84 -19.52
CA GLY A 56 -0.23 15.76 -20.42
C GLY A 56 -1.75 15.55 -20.41
N ASP A 57 -2.28 14.97 -21.49
CA ASP A 57 -3.73 14.82 -21.73
C ASP A 57 -4.45 13.92 -20.69
N THR A 58 -3.71 13.16 -19.87
CA THR A 58 -4.26 12.30 -18.80
C THR A 58 -4.49 13.02 -17.46
N GLU A 59 -4.07 14.28 -17.32
CA GLU A 59 -4.14 15.04 -16.05
C GLU A 59 -5.60 15.24 -15.58
N ASP A 60 -6.55 15.33 -16.51
CA ASP A 60 -7.98 15.46 -16.20
C ASP A 60 -8.60 14.18 -15.59
N LEU A 61 -7.95 13.03 -15.75
CA LEU A 61 -8.45 11.74 -15.27
C LEU A 61 -7.84 11.31 -13.93
N ILE A 62 -6.77 11.95 -13.46
CA ILE A 62 -6.10 11.61 -12.19
C ILE A 62 -6.29 12.73 -11.19
N HIS A 63 -7.05 12.44 -10.14
CA HIS A 63 -7.29 13.37 -9.04
C HIS A 63 -6.50 12.93 -7.81
N LEU A 64 -5.57 13.76 -7.36
CA LEU A 64 -4.88 13.56 -6.08
C LEU A 64 -5.80 14.03 -4.95
N VAL A 65 -6.04 13.16 -3.96
CA VAL A 65 -6.76 13.52 -2.74
C VAL A 65 -5.84 13.37 -1.55
N SER A 66 -5.67 14.45 -0.80
CA SER A 66 -4.75 14.49 0.31
C SER A 66 -5.46 14.44 1.65
N PHE A 67 -5.04 13.50 2.48
CA PHE A 67 -5.50 13.39 3.86
C PHE A 67 -4.38 13.82 4.80
N SER A 68 -4.74 14.48 5.91
CA SER A 68 -3.79 14.71 6.99
C SER A 68 -3.34 13.36 7.55
N ASP A 69 -2.04 13.12 7.62
CA ASP A 69 -1.47 11.94 8.26
C ASP A 69 -1.37 12.08 9.78
N GLY A 70 -1.87 13.18 10.36
CA GLY A 70 -1.92 13.40 11.82
C GLY A 70 -0.57 13.62 12.48
N LEU A 71 0.51 13.74 11.70
CA LEU A 71 1.81 14.13 12.21
C LEU A 71 1.93 15.66 12.13
N GLU A 72 2.64 16.27 13.09
CA GLU A 72 3.02 17.68 13.06
C GLU A 72 4.37 17.87 12.35
N SER A 73 4.67 19.05 11.81
CA SER A 73 5.98 19.35 11.21
C SER A 73 7.06 19.29 12.30
N GLY A 74 7.93 18.28 12.29
CA GLY A 74 8.95 18.13 13.33
C GLY A 74 9.67 16.77 13.32
N GLU A 75 10.45 16.53 14.37
CA GLU A 75 11.30 15.34 14.54
C GLU A 75 10.55 14.02 14.39
N ASP A 76 9.27 13.98 14.80
CA ASP A 76 8.43 12.80 14.70
C ASP A 76 8.23 12.29 13.27
N ARG A 77 8.35 13.14 12.25
CA ARG A 77 8.24 12.72 10.84
C ARG A 77 9.49 12.03 10.31
N PHE A 78 10.64 12.29 10.93
CA PHE A 78 11.91 11.67 10.56
C PHE A 78 12.19 10.39 11.34
N LYS A 79 11.38 10.11 12.37
CA LYS A 79 11.41 8.83 13.09
C LYS A 79 11.02 7.71 12.13
N PRO A 80 11.90 6.72 11.90
CA PRO A 80 11.57 5.58 11.07
C PRO A 80 10.26 4.92 11.50
N GLY A 81 9.46 4.45 10.54
CA GLY A 81 8.17 3.78 10.76
C GLY A 81 7.01 4.64 11.30
N LYS A 82 7.27 5.84 11.85
CA LYS A 82 6.21 6.67 12.47
C LYS A 82 5.13 7.11 11.49
N ARG A 83 5.55 7.42 10.25
CA ARG A 83 4.64 7.73 9.14
C ARG A 83 3.73 6.56 8.82
N SER A 84 4.29 5.37 8.66
CA SER A 84 3.53 4.15 8.40
C SER A 84 2.54 3.84 9.52
N GLU A 85 2.98 3.87 10.78
CA GLU A 85 2.13 3.65 11.95
C GLU A 85 0.91 4.59 11.94
N THR A 86 1.17 5.89 11.75
CA THR A 86 0.12 6.90 11.84
C THR A 86 -0.84 6.82 10.66
N PHE A 87 -0.33 6.56 9.45
CA PHE A 87 -1.14 6.32 8.26
C PHE A 87 -2.05 5.10 8.44
N LEU A 88 -1.50 3.96 8.86
CA LEU A 88 -2.25 2.71 9.06
C LEU A 88 -3.34 2.87 10.14
N ARG A 89 -3.11 3.71 11.15
CA ARG A 89 -4.09 3.98 12.20
C ARG A 89 -5.21 4.93 11.76
N LEU A 90 -4.88 6.00 11.04
CA LEU A 90 -5.83 7.10 10.79
C LEU A 90 -6.56 7.00 9.45
N MET A 91 -5.94 6.41 8.43
CA MET A 91 -6.48 6.42 7.07
C MET A 91 -7.70 5.52 6.85
N PRO A 92 -7.87 4.37 7.54
CA PRO A 92 -9.06 3.53 7.32
C PRO A 92 -10.38 4.29 7.47
N GLY A 93 -10.54 5.02 8.57
CA GLY A 93 -11.76 5.82 8.83
C GLY A 93 -11.94 6.98 7.84
N LYS A 94 -10.87 7.73 7.56
CA LYS A 94 -10.91 8.86 6.62
C LYS A 94 -11.27 8.43 5.20
N ILE A 95 -10.79 7.27 4.79
CA ILE A 95 -11.06 6.72 3.45
C ILE A 95 -12.45 6.10 3.38
N GLU A 96 -12.92 5.44 4.44
CA GLU A 96 -14.31 4.95 4.50
C GLU A 96 -15.30 6.11 4.36
N GLU A 97 -15.13 7.19 5.14
CA GLU A 97 -15.95 8.41 5.04
C GLU A 97 -15.86 9.06 3.64
N PHE A 98 -14.67 9.08 3.05
CA PHE A 98 -14.46 9.60 1.71
C PHE A 98 -15.24 8.79 0.66
N ILE A 99 -15.17 7.46 0.72
CA ILE A 99 -15.87 6.57 -0.20
C ILE A 99 -17.38 6.77 -0.09
N GLU A 100 -17.92 6.84 1.14
CA GLU A 100 -19.34 7.07 1.38
C GLU A 100 -19.81 8.39 0.77
N ARG A 101 -19.05 9.46 0.96
CA ARG A 101 -19.38 10.78 0.39
C ARG A 101 -19.39 10.77 -1.14
N ILE A 102 -18.39 10.15 -1.78
CA ILE A 102 -18.34 10.09 -3.25
C ILE A 102 -19.47 9.21 -3.80
N ASN A 103 -19.71 8.05 -3.19
CA ASN A 103 -20.70 7.09 -3.66
C ASN A 103 -22.15 7.49 -3.35
N ALA A 104 -22.37 8.47 -2.48
CA ALA A 104 -23.68 9.10 -2.27
C ALA A 104 -24.15 9.94 -3.46
N SER A 105 -23.24 10.37 -4.34
CA SER A 105 -23.60 11.08 -5.58
C SER A 105 -24.02 10.10 -6.69
N ASP A 106 -24.87 10.54 -7.62
CA ASP A 106 -25.36 9.69 -8.72
C ASP A 106 -24.36 9.50 -9.86
N SER A 107 -23.26 10.26 -9.86
CA SER A 107 -22.18 10.20 -10.85
C SER A 107 -20.85 9.80 -10.20
N ASP A 108 -19.91 9.29 -10.99
CA ASP A 108 -18.52 9.06 -10.56
C ASP A 108 -18.33 8.19 -9.30
N LYS A 109 -19.23 7.22 -9.07
CA LYS A 109 -19.09 6.27 -7.96
C LYS A 109 -17.81 5.45 -8.10
N ILE A 110 -17.08 5.31 -6.99
CA ILE A 110 -15.91 4.44 -6.89
C ILE A 110 -16.36 3.00 -7.15
N SER A 111 -15.84 2.43 -8.22
CA SER A 111 -16.20 1.11 -8.73
C SER A 111 -15.13 0.05 -8.46
N CYS A 112 -13.91 0.48 -8.12
CA CYS A 112 -12.78 -0.38 -7.79
C CYS A 112 -11.87 0.30 -6.76
N ILE A 113 -11.29 -0.48 -5.85
CA ILE A 113 -10.17 -0.08 -4.99
C ILE A 113 -8.93 -0.86 -5.45
N LEU A 114 -7.90 -0.11 -5.86
CA LEU A 114 -6.55 -0.62 -6.13
C LEU A 114 -5.65 -0.24 -4.96
N ALA A 115 -5.30 -1.20 -4.12
CA ALA A 115 -4.48 -0.94 -2.93
C ALA A 115 -3.08 -1.53 -3.10
N ASP A 116 -2.10 -0.93 -2.45
CA ASP A 116 -0.85 -1.62 -2.17
C ASP A 116 -1.14 -2.89 -1.35
N GLN A 117 -0.43 -3.97 -1.66
CA GLN A 117 -0.64 -5.29 -1.06
C GLN A 117 -0.44 -5.31 0.47
N THR A 118 0.30 -4.35 1.03
CA THR A 118 0.51 -4.18 2.48
C THR A 118 -0.63 -3.44 3.18
N ILE A 119 -1.59 -2.88 2.44
CA ILE A 119 -2.75 -2.16 2.95
C ILE A 119 -3.96 -3.12 2.99
N GLY A 120 -3.85 -4.17 3.82
CA GLY A 120 -4.89 -5.22 3.92
C GLY A 120 -6.28 -4.67 4.23
N TRP A 121 -6.37 -3.70 5.16
CA TRP A 121 -7.64 -3.07 5.56
C TRP A 121 -8.38 -2.43 4.38
N ALA A 122 -7.70 -1.97 3.32
CA ALA A 122 -8.35 -1.36 2.16
C ALA A 122 -9.07 -2.41 1.31
N LEU A 123 -8.49 -3.61 1.22
CA LEU A 123 -9.09 -4.75 0.52
C LEU A 123 -10.32 -5.26 1.28
N GLU A 124 -10.27 -5.30 2.62
CA GLU A 124 -11.41 -5.62 3.47
C GLU A 124 -12.51 -4.56 3.36
N LEU A 125 -12.15 -3.28 3.37
CA LEU A 125 -13.09 -2.17 3.20
C LEU A 125 -13.81 -2.24 1.85
N ALA A 126 -13.08 -2.56 0.77
CA ALA A 126 -13.68 -2.75 -0.55
C ALA A 126 -14.74 -3.86 -0.53
N GLU A 127 -14.43 -5.00 0.09
CA GLU A 127 -15.35 -6.14 0.24
C GLU A 127 -16.58 -5.78 1.07
N LYS A 128 -16.38 -5.13 2.24
CA LYS A 128 -17.47 -4.62 3.09
C LYS A 128 -18.44 -3.70 2.33
N LYS A 129 -17.93 -2.89 1.41
CA LYS A 129 -18.72 -1.94 0.60
C LYS A 129 -19.21 -2.53 -0.72
N GLY A 130 -18.90 -3.80 -1.05
CA GLY A 130 -19.27 -4.42 -2.32
C GLY A 130 -18.56 -3.81 -3.55
N ILE A 131 -17.39 -3.19 -3.35
CA ILE A 131 -16.57 -2.57 -4.40
C ILE A 131 -15.53 -3.59 -4.88
N LYS A 132 -15.25 -3.62 -6.19
CA LYS A 132 -14.19 -4.50 -6.74
C LYS A 132 -12.85 -4.15 -6.11
N ARG A 133 -11.98 -5.14 -5.90
CA ARG A 133 -10.67 -4.93 -5.29
C ARG A 133 -9.54 -5.54 -6.11
N ALA A 134 -8.41 -4.85 -6.14
CA ALA A 134 -7.15 -5.34 -6.69
C ALA A 134 -6.01 -4.94 -5.75
N ALA A 135 -5.02 -5.82 -5.63
CA ALA A 135 -3.80 -5.56 -4.88
C ALA A 135 -2.63 -5.38 -5.85
N PHE A 136 -1.74 -4.44 -5.55
CA PHE A 136 -0.50 -4.22 -6.27
C PHE A 136 0.70 -4.49 -5.37
N CYS A 137 1.65 -5.27 -5.86
CA CYS A 137 2.89 -5.56 -5.16
C CYS A 137 4.05 -4.94 -5.94
N SER A 138 4.65 -3.88 -5.40
CA SER A 138 5.89 -3.27 -5.95
C SER A 138 7.14 -4.09 -5.62
N ALA A 139 7.04 -5.04 -4.69
CA ALA A 139 8.15 -5.83 -4.21
C ALA A 139 8.55 -6.95 -5.19
N ALA A 140 9.77 -7.47 -5.02
CA ALA A 140 10.22 -8.62 -5.79
C ALA A 140 9.35 -9.86 -5.50
N ALA A 141 9.10 -10.69 -6.51
CA ALA A 141 8.28 -11.90 -6.35
C ALA A 141 8.77 -12.82 -5.21
N ALA A 142 10.09 -12.88 -4.98
CA ALA A 142 10.68 -13.63 -3.86
C ALA A 142 10.24 -13.12 -2.48
N MET A 143 9.97 -11.82 -2.33
CA MET A 143 9.45 -11.23 -1.09
C MET A 143 7.99 -11.62 -0.85
N LEU A 144 7.20 -11.67 -1.92
CA LEU A 144 5.81 -12.10 -1.83
C LEU A 144 5.71 -13.57 -1.39
N VAL A 145 6.54 -14.45 -1.96
CA VAL A 145 6.60 -15.86 -1.56
C VAL A 145 7.04 -16.01 -0.10
N GLN A 146 8.00 -15.20 0.36
CA GLN A 146 8.38 -15.14 1.78
C GLN A 146 7.18 -14.78 2.67
N GLY A 147 6.44 -13.73 2.33
CA GLY A 147 5.23 -13.32 3.06
C GLY A 147 4.18 -14.41 3.15
N PHE A 148 3.87 -15.09 2.04
CA PHE A 148 2.93 -16.21 2.03
C PHE A 148 3.42 -17.45 2.77
N SER A 149 4.73 -17.59 2.94
CA SER A 149 5.32 -18.73 3.65
C SER A 149 5.30 -18.55 5.16
N ILE A 150 5.04 -17.34 5.69
CA ILE A 150 5.11 -17.01 7.13
C ILE A 150 4.36 -18.03 8.00
N PRO A 151 3.07 -18.36 7.75
CA PRO A 151 2.34 -19.27 8.63
C PRO A 151 3.00 -20.65 8.71
N LYS A 152 3.48 -21.16 7.57
CA LYS A 152 4.19 -22.44 7.49
C LYS A 152 5.56 -22.38 8.17
N LEU A 153 6.30 -21.29 8.01
CA LEU A 153 7.60 -21.11 8.67
C LEU A 153 7.46 -21.10 10.21
N ILE A 154 6.35 -20.56 10.73
CA ILE A 154 6.00 -20.60 12.16
C ILE A 154 5.65 -22.04 12.58
N GLU A 155 4.79 -22.71 11.80
CA GLU A 155 4.38 -24.11 12.07
C GLU A 155 5.58 -25.07 12.08
N ASP A 156 6.50 -24.91 11.13
CA ASP A 156 7.72 -25.71 11.00
C ASP A 156 8.78 -25.33 12.07
N GLY A 157 8.52 -24.33 12.92
CA GLY A 157 9.45 -23.85 13.95
C GLY A 157 10.74 -23.24 13.39
N ILE A 158 10.69 -22.75 12.16
CA ILE A 158 11.81 -22.09 11.47
C ILE A 158 11.94 -20.64 11.97
N ILE A 159 10.79 -19.98 12.19
CA ILE A 159 10.68 -18.66 12.80
C ILE A 159 9.71 -18.71 13.99
N ASP A 160 9.85 -17.78 14.93
CA ASP A 160 8.88 -17.56 16.00
C ASP A 160 7.69 -16.70 15.53
N LYS A 161 6.75 -16.42 16.44
CA LYS A 161 5.53 -15.65 16.14
C LYS A 161 5.83 -14.19 15.81
N GLU A 162 6.99 -13.72 16.25
CA GLU A 162 7.52 -12.39 16.02
C GLU A 162 8.26 -12.31 14.67
N GLY A 163 8.44 -13.44 13.97
CA GLY A 163 9.10 -13.53 12.67
C GLY A 163 10.63 -13.69 12.77
N THR A 164 11.17 -13.94 13.95
CA THR A 164 12.59 -14.14 14.21
C THR A 164 13.00 -15.57 13.91
N PRO A 165 14.08 -15.84 13.17
CA PRO A 165 14.60 -17.18 12.98
C PRO A 165 14.98 -17.85 14.30
N VAL A 166 14.39 -19.03 14.54
CA VAL A 166 14.73 -19.87 15.70
C VAL A 166 16.12 -20.49 15.51
N LYS A 167 16.50 -20.79 14.26
CA LYS A 167 17.82 -21.32 13.88
C LYS A 167 18.31 -20.72 12.57
N MET A 168 19.62 -20.50 12.48
CA MET A 168 20.29 -20.11 11.24
C MET A 168 20.48 -21.33 10.36
N GLN A 169 19.72 -21.40 9.27
CA GLN A 169 19.73 -22.53 8.34
C GLN A 169 19.36 -22.07 6.94
N THR A 170 19.55 -22.94 5.95
CA THR A 170 19.16 -22.67 4.57
C THR A 170 17.85 -23.38 4.27
N ILE A 171 16.89 -22.66 3.72
CA ILE A 171 15.55 -23.17 3.38
C ILE A 171 15.22 -22.89 1.92
N MET A 172 14.32 -23.67 1.34
CA MET A 172 13.71 -23.36 0.04
C MET A 172 12.23 -23.08 0.24
N LEU A 173 11.80 -21.88 -0.17
CA LEU A 173 10.41 -21.45 -0.01
C LEU A 173 9.52 -21.94 -1.16
N SER A 174 10.10 -22.22 -2.32
CA SER A 174 9.43 -22.79 -3.49
C SER A 174 10.42 -23.63 -4.29
N PRO A 175 10.00 -24.70 -4.99
CA PRO A 175 10.86 -25.50 -5.86
C PRO A 175 11.56 -24.70 -6.96
N THR A 176 11.01 -23.55 -7.36
CA THR A 176 11.56 -22.69 -8.42
C THR A 176 12.39 -21.52 -7.89
N MET A 177 12.57 -21.43 -6.57
CA MET A 177 13.35 -20.36 -5.94
C MET A 177 14.73 -20.86 -5.49
N PRO A 178 15.75 -20.00 -5.51
CA PRO A 178 17.03 -20.32 -4.88
C PRO A 178 16.83 -20.50 -3.38
N ALA A 179 17.69 -21.33 -2.79
CA ALA A 179 17.71 -21.50 -1.35
C ALA A 179 18.13 -20.19 -0.66
N ILE A 180 17.46 -19.86 0.44
CA ILE A 180 17.68 -18.63 1.21
C ILE A 180 18.14 -18.99 2.62
N ASN A 181 19.11 -18.24 3.14
CA ASN A 181 19.48 -18.37 4.55
C ASN A 181 18.42 -17.69 5.42
N THR A 182 18.02 -18.29 6.54
CA THR A 182 17.01 -17.71 7.43
C THR A 182 17.43 -16.35 8.00
N ALA A 183 18.73 -16.03 8.07
CA ALA A 183 19.22 -14.69 8.39
C ALA A 183 18.77 -13.61 7.38
N GLN A 184 18.53 -13.99 6.13
CA GLN A 184 18.13 -13.11 5.03
C GLN A 184 16.61 -12.96 4.90
N LEU A 185 15.82 -13.64 5.75
CA LEU A 185 14.39 -13.43 5.79
C LEU A 185 14.10 -12.00 6.23
N LEU A 186 13.33 -11.28 5.42
CA LEU A 186 13.03 -9.85 5.63
C LEU A 186 12.31 -9.55 6.95
N MET A 187 11.70 -10.55 7.57
CA MET A 187 11.13 -10.43 8.91
C MET A 187 12.18 -9.97 9.94
N ASN A 188 13.46 -10.33 9.77
CA ASN A 188 14.57 -9.80 10.57
C ASN A 188 14.85 -8.31 10.36
N LEU A 189 14.57 -7.79 9.17
CA LEU A 189 14.81 -6.39 8.80
C LEU A 189 13.63 -5.48 9.17
N SER A 190 12.48 -6.08 9.50
CA SER A 190 11.24 -5.38 9.88
C SER A 190 10.96 -5.39 11.38
N LEU A 191 11.79 -6.07 12.19
CA LEU A 191 11.64 -6.15 13.65
C LEU A 191 11.84 -4.83 14.39
N GLU A 192 12.31 -3.78 13.72
CA GLU A 192 12.21 -2.43 14.29
C GLU A 192 10.88 -1.72 13.94
N HIS A 193 10.12 -2.12 12.90
CA HIS A 193 9.05 -1.26 12.36
C HIS A 193 7.79 -1.91 11.75
N SER A 194 7.50 -3.21 11.86
CA SER A 194 6.24 -3.73 11.26
C SER A 194 5.55 -4.87 12.00
N THR A 195 4.70 -4.50 12.94
CA THR A 195 3.50 -5.27 13.34
C THR A 195 2.45 -5.42 12.22
N CYS A 196 2.69 -4.86 11.02
CA CYS A 196 1.67 -4.71 9.97
C CYS A 196 1.52 -5.90 9.01
N LEU A 197 2.51 -6.79 8.91
CA LEU A 197 2.39 -7.95 8.01
C LEU A 197 1.52 -9.07 8.59
N HIS A 198 1.41 -9.16 9.93
CA HIS A 198 0.67 -10.23 10.58
C HIS A 198 -0.85 -10.14 10.38
N THR A 199 -1.39 -8.94 10.16
CA THR A 199 -2.84 -8.74 9.92
C THR A 199 -3.24 -8.79 8.45
N SER A 200 -2.29 -8.74 7.50
CA SER A 200 -2.61 -8.71 6.06
C SER A 200 -2.71 -10.11 5.43
N PHE A 201 -2.42 -11.17 6.19
CA PHE A 201 -2.38 -12.55 5.70
C PHE A 201 -3.13 -13.55 6.61
N GLN A 202 -3.97 -13.05 7.53
CA GLN A 202 -4.97 -13.86 8.24
C GLN A 202 -6.33 -13.65 7.59
#